data_AF-A0A6I6ETU2-F1
#
_entry.id   AF-A0A6I6ETU2-F1
#
_cell.length_a   1.000
_cell.length_b   1.000
_cell.length_c   1.000
_cell.angle_alpha   90.00
_cell.angle_beta   90.00
_cell.angle_gamma   90.00
#
_symmetry.space_group_name_H-M   'P 1'
#
loop_
_entity.id
_entity.type
_entity.pdbx_description
1 polymer ?
#
loop_
_entity_poly.entity_id
_entity_poly.type
_entity_poly.pdbx_seq_one_letter_code
_entity_poly.pdbx_strand_id
1 'polypeptide(L)'
;MNTELSPSPAYSQLHTALMEQRSRVQSAEVIQTINRALLAGERVSAAFYDLSLLKLLQQRKIQPLITPETGDEIAAFIAELKPVIPATLDDETQFCELQQRVNHLSEHFHWQYASLPLVQNALFVRTWQHWQQTLETLFSAGDNATVFARLEQVIRDSSGKIPVLGEARELYRALEGLLVSCRQKASENSAEEDALAGYVAATDIATRGIITFGATAETVLRGRPLPTEAELKNRIKQLHTSVTDRTHPWFSTL
;
A
#
# COMPACT_ATOMS: atom_id res chain seq x y z
N MET A 1 11.48 -16.13 15.21
CA MET A 1 10.26 -16.10 14.37
C MET A 1 10.14 -14.68 13.82
N ASN A 2 10.06 -14.48 12.50
CA ASN A 2 10.04 -13.13 11.92
C ASN A 2 8.63 -12.55 12.04
N THR A 3 8.40 -11.73 13.06
CA THR A 3 7.07 -11.17 13.40
C THR A 3 6.50 -10.27 12.29
N GLU A 4 7.34 -9.78 11.38
CA GLU A 4 6.92 -8.94 10.24
C GLU A 4 6.21 -9.71 9.12
N LEU A 5 6.38 -11.04 9.08
CA LEU A 5 5.74 -11.92 8.11
C LEU A 5 4.52 -12.64 8.67
N SER A 6 4.28 -12.51 9.98
CA SER A 6 3.09 -13.06 10.62
C SER A 6 1.89 -12.16 10.36
N PRO A 7 0.68 -12.73 10.26
CA PRO A 7 -0.54 -11.93 10.19
C PRO A 7 -0.65 -11.01 11.41
N SER A 8 -1.27 -9.84 11.22
CA SER A 8 -1.52 -8.95 12.35
C SER A 8 -2.46 -9.62 13.36
N PRO A 9 -2.31 -9.37 14.67
CA PRO A 9 -3.25 -9.88 15.67
C PRO A 9 -4.70 -9.47 15.38
N ALA A 10 -4.90 -8.25 14.88
CA ALA A 10 -6.21 -7.73 14.48
C ALA A 10 -6.83 -8.55 13.34
N TYR A 11 -6.03 -8.96 12.34
CA TYR A 11 -6.50 -9.88 11.29
C TYR A 11 -6.95 -11.21 11.88
N SER A 12 -6.15 -11.85 12.74
CA SER A 12 -6.48 -13.15 13.32
C SER A 12 -7.76 -13.11 14.16
N GLN A 13 -7.97 -12.02 14.91
CA GLN A 13 -9.20 -11.78 15.68
C GLN A 13 -10.42 -11.63 14.77
N LEU A 14 -10.35 -10.77 13.75
CA LEU A 14 -11.44 -10.56 12.80
C LEU A 14 -11.75 -11.85 12.02
N HIS A 15 -10.73 -12.56 11.54
CA HIS A 15 -10.89 -13.82 10.83
C HIS A 15 -11.61 -14.86 11.70
N THR A 16 -11.22 -14.99 12.97
CA THR A 16 -11.87 -15.91 13.91
C THR A 16 -13.33 -15.52 14.14
N ALA A 17 -13.61 -14.23 14.35
CA ALA A 17 -14.97 -13.73 14.53
C ALA A 17 -15.87 -13.97 13.30
N LEU A 18 -15.35 -13.75 12.10
CA LEU A 18 -16.07 -14.03 10.84
C LEU A 18 -16.33 -15.53 10.65
N MET A 19 -15.36 -16.39 11.00
CA MET A 19 -15.53 -17.84 10.95
C MET A 19 -16.58 -18.33 11.96
N GLU A 20 -16.61 -17.74 13.16
CA GLU A 20 -17.65 -18.02 14.16
C GLU A 20 -19.03 -17.52 13.72
N GLN A 21 -19.12 -16.33 13.12
CA GLN A 21 -20.37 -15.82 12.56
C GLN A 21 -20.88 -16.74 11.44
N ARG A 22 -19.98 -17.18 10.55
CA ARG A 22 -20.30 -18.10 9.47
C ARG A 22 -20.89 -19.42 9.96
N SER A 23 -20.43 -19.95 11.09
CA SER A 23 -20.92 -21.24 11.63
C SER A 23 -22.31 -21.14 12.26
N ARG A 24 -22.76 -19.94 12.62
CA ARG A 24 -24.03 -19.68 13.29
C ARG A 24 -25.18 -19.31 12.35
N VAL A 25 -24.88 -18.86 11.13
CA VAL A 25 -25.88 -18.37 10.18
C VAL A 25 -26.30 -19.46 9.20
N GLN A 26 -27.60 -19.54 8.89
CA GLN A 26 -28.16 -20.50 7.93
C GLN A 26 -28.55 -19.88 6.58
N SER A 27 -28.65 -18.55 6.50
CA SER A 27 -28.96 -17.85 5.24
C SER A 27 -27.79 -17.94 4.26
N ALA A 28 -28.07 -18.45 3.06
CA ALA A 28 -27.08 -18.57 1.99
C ALA A 28 -26.48 -17.21 1.59
N GLU A 29 -27.29 -16.16 1.59
CA GLU A 29 -26.88 -14.79 1.26
C GLU A 29 -25.87 -14.26 2.28
N VAL A 30 -26.17 -14.40 3.57
CA VAL A 30 -25.27 -13.94 4.64
C VAL A 30 -23.98 -14.76 4.66
N ILE A 31 -24.06 -16.08 4.45
CA ILE A 31 -22.88 -16.95 4.31
C ILE A 31 -22.00 -16.47 3.14
N GLN A 32 -22.61 -16.11 2.00
CA GLN A 32 -21.87 -15.62 0.84
C GLN A 32 -21.16 -14.30 1.16
N THR A 33 -21.81 -13.36 1.83
CA THR A 33 -21.19 -12.09 2.25
C THR A 33 -20.03 -12.31 3.20
N ILE A 34 -20.18 -13.20 4.20
CA ILE A 34 -19.08 -13.53 5.13
C ILE A 34 -17.92 -14.20 4.40
N ASN A 35 -18.18 -15.14 3.49
CA ASN A 35 -17.12 -15.77 2.69
C ASN A 35 -16.37 -14.75 1.82
N ARG A 36 -17.07 -13.76 1.26
CA ARG A 36 -16.45 -12.66 0.50
C ARG A 36 -15.55 -11.81 1.40
N ALA A 37 -16.01 -11.49 2.62
CA ALA A 37 -15.21 -10.77 3.61
C ALA A 37 -13.95 -11.55 4.00
N LEU A 38 -14.09 -12.85 4.33
CA LEU A 38 -12.94 -13.71 4.63
C LEU A 38 -11.92 -13.73 3.48
N LEU A 39 -12.37 -13.97 2.25
CA LEU A 39 -11.50 -13.98 1.07
C LEU A 39 -10.85 -12.61 0.81
N ALA A 40 -11.56 -11.51 1.04
CA ALA A 40 -10.99 -10.17 0.92
C ALA A 40 -9.86 -9.98 1.94
N GLY A 41 -10.09 -10.33 3.20
CA GLY A 41 -9.08 -10.27 4.26
C GLY A 41 -7.85 -11.11 3.96
N GLU A 42 -8.03 -12.30 3.38
CA GLU A 42 -6.93 -13.15 2.92
C GLU A 42 -6.12 -12.50 1.79
N ARG A 43 -6.79 -11.87 0.82
CA ARG A 43 -6.12 -11.20 -0.31
C ARG A 43 -5.25 -10.03 0.14
N VAL A 44 -5.78 -9.15 0.99
CA VAL A 44 -5.00 -8.00 1.45
C VAL A 44 -3.84 -8.43 2.34
N SER A 45 -4.04 -9.49 3.14
CA SER A 45 -2.97 -10.04 3.99
C SER A 45 -1.86 -10.67 3.16
N ALA A 46 -2.21 -11.41 2.09
CA ALA A 46 -1.26 -11.93 1.13
C ALA A 46 -0.50 -10.82 0.38
N ALA A 47 -1.19 -9.77 -0.07
CA ALA A 47 -0.55 -8.61 -0.69
C ALA A 47 0.43 -7.93 0.27
N PHE A 48 0.04 -7.76 1.53
CA PHE A 48 0.89 -7.14 2.55
C PHE A 48 2.08 -8.03 2.92
N TYR A 49 1.91 -9.35 2.94
CA TYR A 49 3.00 -10.31 3.10
C TYR A 49 4.07 -10.13 2.01
N ASP A 50 3.67 -10.02 0.74
CA ASP A 50 4.61 -9.76 -0.37
C ASP A 50 5.34 -8.42 -0.19
N LEU A 51 4.62 -7.39 0.26
CA LEU A 51 5.22 -6.09 0.55
C LEU A 51 6.21 -6.16 1.73
N SER A 52 5.92 -6.93 2.76
CA SER A 52 6.82 -7.17 3.90
C SER A 52 8.06 -7.97 3.50
N LEU A 53 7.93 -8.96 2.61
CA LEU A 53 9.09 -9.64 2.02
C LEU A 53 9.99 -8.65 1.27
N LEU A 54 9.38 -7.78 0.45
CA LEU A 54 10.13 -6.76 -0.26
C LEU A 54 10.86 -5.81 0.72
N LYS A 55 10.18 -5.37 1.78
CA LYS A 55 10.78 -4.55 2.84
C LYS A 55 11.97 -5.22 3.50
N LEU A 56 11.86 -6.50 3.86
CA LEU A 56 12.97 -7.26 4.45
C LEU A 56 14.16 -7.38 3.49
N LEU A 57 13.90 -7.62 2.20
CA LEU A 57 14.95 -7.66 1.17
C LEU A 57 15.65 -6.31 1.02
N GLN A 58 14.86 -5.22 1.02
CA GLN A 58 15.38 -3.86 0.97
C GLN A 58 16.24 -3.52 2.18
N GLN A 59 15.76 -3.80 3.39
CA GLN A 59 16.51 -3.57 4.62
C GLN A 59 17.84 -4.31 4.61
N ARG A 60 17.88 -5.58 4.17
CA ARG A 60 19.14 -6.33 4.06
C ARG A 60 20.13 -5.70 3.09
N LYS A 61 19.64 -5.13 1.98
CA LYS A 61 20.48 -4.48 0.97
C LYS A 61 21.00 -3.12 1.44
N ILE A 62 20.17 -2.36 2.16
CA ILE A 62 20.44 -0.95 2.48
C ILE A 62 21.05 -0.76 3.87
N GLN A 63 20.75 -1.61 4.86
CA GLN A 63 21.24 -1.49 6.23
C GLN A 63 22.77 -1.31 6.34
N PRO A 64 23.62 -2.00 5.54
CA PRO A 64 25.07 -1.77 5.59
C PRO A 64 25.52 -0.38 5.13
N LEU A 65 24.65 0.34 4.41
CA LEU A 65 24.92 1.66 3.85
C LEU A 65 24.42 2.80 4.76
N ILE A 66 23.69 2.47 5.84
CA ILE A 66 23.13 3.47 6.76
C ILE A 66 24.12 3.74 7.90
N THR A 67 24.77 4.89 7.83
CA THR A 67 25.52 5.53 8.93
C THR A 67 24.74 6.75 9.47
N PRO A 68 25.08 7.30 10.65
CA PRO A 68 24.47 8.54 11.14
C PRO A 68 24.49 9.67 10.10
N GLU A 69 25.61 9.86 9.42
CA GLU A 69 25.78 10.90 8.39
C GLU A 69 24.84 10.68 7.19
N THR A 70 24.72 9.42 6.72
CA THR A 70 23.75 9.12 5.67
C THR A 70 22.31 9.36 6.13
N GLY A 71 22.00 9.08 7.40
CA GLY A 71 20.67 9.30 7.98
C GLY A 71 20.32 10.78 8.04
N ASP A 72 21.24 11.61 8.50
CA ASP A 72 21.08 13.07 8.56
C ASP A 72 20.89 13.67 7.16
N GLU A 73 21.65 13.20 6.18
CA GLU A 73 21.52 13.69 4.81
C GLU A 73 20.22 13.25 4.12
N ILE A 74 19.77 12.01 4.36
CA ILE A 74 18.44 11.55 3.93
C ILE A 74 17.35 12.44 4.56
N ALA A 75 17.48 12.75 5.85
CA ALA A 75 16.53 13.61 6.54
C ALA A 75 16.53 15.04 5.98
N ALA A 76 17.70 15.59 5.65
CA ALA A 76 17.84 16.91 5.02
C ALA A 76 17.16 16.95 3.66
N PHE A 77 17.39 15.96 2.79
CA PHE A 77 16.71 15.88 1.50
C PHE A 77 15.18 15.79 1.67
N ILE A 78 14.69 14.95 2.59
CA ILE A 78 13.25 14.82 2.86
C ILE A 78 12.66 16.15 3.38
N ALA A 79 13.42 16.91 4.16
CA ALA A 79 13.00 18.22 4.64
C ALA A 79 12.86 19.24 3.50
N GLU A 80 13.75 19.22 2.52
CA GLU A 80 13.68 20.05 1.31
C GLU A 80 12.59 19.58 0.32
N LEU A 81 12.33 18.27 0.27
CA LEU A 81 11.27 17.70 -0.56
C LEU A 81 9.87 18.08 -0.04
N LYS A 82 9.69 18.14 1.29
CA LYS A 82 8.38 18.40 1.92
C LYS A 82 7.67 19.67 1.42
N PRO A 83 8.30 20.86 1.32
CA PRO A 83 7.65 22.07 0.77
C PRO A 83 7.44 22.01 -0.75
N VAL A 84 8.09 21.08 -1.46
CA VAL A 84 7.89 20.90 -2.90
C VAL A 84 6.60 20.15 -3.20
N ILE A 85 6.26 19.17 -2.36
CA ILE A 85 5.05 18.35 -2.50
C ILE A 85 3.80 19.17 -2.15
N PRO A 86 2.86 19.39 -3.09
CA PRO A 86 1.62 20.09 -2.80
C PRO A 86 0.72 19.25 -1.88
N ALA A 87 -0.17 19.93 -1.15
CA ALA A 87 -1.12 19.25 -0.26
C ALA A 87 -2.14 18.38 -1.03
N THR A 88 -2.47 18.79 -2.25
CA THR A 88 -3.32 18.05 -3.20
C THR A 88 -2.69 18.09 -4.59
N LEU A 89 -2.85 16.98 -5.32
CA LEU A 89 -2.58 16.90 -6.75
C LEU A 89 -3.93 16.73 -7.42
N ASP A 90 -4.40 17.79 -8.08
CA ASP A 90 -5.75 17.84 -8.65
C ASP A 90 -5.81 17.23 -10.05
N ASP A 91 -4.69 17.25 -10.78
CA ASP A 91 -4.58 16.70 -12.12
C ASP A 91 -3.15 16.23 -12.49
N GLU A 92 -3.08 15.57 -13.64
CA GLU A 92 -1.84 15.07 -14.21
C GLU A 92 -0.83 16.16 -14.61
N THR A 93 -1.29 17.39 -14.90
CA THR A 93 -0.39 18.51 -15.22
C THR A 93 0.38 18.94 -13.99
N GLN A 94 -0.31 19.09 -12.85
CA GLN A 94 0.32 19.38 -11.56
C GLN A 94 1.30 18.26 -11.16
N PHE A 95 0.98 17.01 -11.48
CA PHE A 95 1.92 15.89 -11.27
C PHE A 95 3.19 16.03 -12.13
N CYS A 96 3.07 16.37 -13.42
CA CYS A 96 4.22 16.59 -14.28
C CYS A 96 5.10 17.76 -13.80
N GLU A 97 4.50 18.85 -13.33
CA GLU A 97 5.23 19.97 -12.71
C GLU A 97 5.96 19.54 -11.44
N LEU A 98 5.28 18.77 -10.58
CA LEU A 98 5.89 18.20 -9.38
C LEU A 98 7.08 17.30 -9.75
N GLN A 99 6.94 16.45 -10.77
CA GLN A 99 8.01 15.60 -11.28
C GLN A 99 9.25 16.40 -11.67
N GLN A 100 9.07 17.49 -12.42
CA GLN A 100 10.18 18.37 -12.83
C GLN A 100 10.85 19.02 -11.63
N ARG A 101 10.08 19.50 -10.65
CA ARG A 101 10.61 20.12 -9.43
C ARG A 101 11.40 19.13 -8.58
N VAL A 102 10.92 17.89 -8.45
CA VAL A 102 11.60 16.83 -7.69
C VAL A 102 12.86 16.35 -8.41
N ASN A 103 12.82 16.24 -9.74
CA ASN A 103 14.01 15.92 -10.54
C ASN A 103 15.08 17.02 -10.37
N HIS A 104 14.68 18.28 -10.49
CA HIS A 104 15.57 19.42 -10.29
C HIS A 104 16.19 19.40 -8.89
N LEU A 105 15.39 19.20 -7.83
CA LEU A 105 15.87 19.06 -6.46
C LEU A 105 16.89 17.91 -6.34
N SER A 106 16.57 16.74 -6.91
CA SER A 106 17.41 15.55 -6.81
C SER A 106 18.77 15.72 -7.50
N GLU A 107 18.80 16.44 -8.63
CA GLU A 107 20.01 16.74 -9.40
C GLU A 107 20.91 17.79 -8.74
N HIS A 108 20.32 18.76 -8.03
CA HIS A 108 21.05 19.90 -7.45
C HIS A 108 21.33 19.72 -5.95
N PHE A 109 20.76 18.71 -5.30
CA PHE A 109 21.05 18.40 -3.91
C PHE A 109 22.51 17.96 -3.75
N HIS A 110 23.17 18.50 -2.73
CA HIS A 110 24.60 18.30 -2.49
C HIS A 110 24.91 16.98 -1.78
N TRP A 111 24.75 15.86 -2.50
CA TRP A 111 25.04 14.52 -1.99
C TRP A 111 26.52 14.36 -1.58
N GLN A 112 26.77 13.95 -0.33
CA GLN A 112 28.11 13.66 0.22
C GLN A 112 28.24 12.24 0.78
N TYR A 113 27.22 11.76 1.49
CA TYR A 113 27.21 10.48 2.20
C TYR A 113 26.05 9.57 1.74
N ALA A 114 24.94 10.16 1.32
CA ALA A 114 23.73 9.48 0.89
C ALA A 114 23.57 9.49 -0.64
N SER A 115 22.44 8.94 -1.11
CA SER A 115 22.07 8.93 -2.52
C SER A 115 20.56 8.83 -2.67
N LEU A 116 20.04 9.21 -3.84
CA LEU A 116 18.61 9.10 -4.14
C LEU A 116 18.03 7.69 -3.87
N PRO A 117 18.69 6.57 -4.21
CA PRO A 117 18.22 5.23 -3.84
C PRO A 117 18.03 5.01 -2.32
N LEU A 118 18.87 5.62 -1.48
CA LEU A 118 18.72 5.53 -0.03
C LEU A 118 17.49 6.32 0.46
N VAL A 119 17.22 7.48 -0.14
CA VAL A 119 15.98 8.23 0.12
C VAL A 119 14.75 7.46 -0.35
N GLN A 120 14.78 6.90 -1.56
CA GLN A 120 13.68 6.07 -2.09
C GLN A 120 13.37 4.90 -1.14
N ASN A 121 14.41 4.25 -0.60
CA ASN A 121 14.27 3.21 0.42
C ASN A 121 13.65 3.75 1.73
N ALA A 122 14.11 4.90 2.23
CA ALA A 122 13.56 5.50 3.44
C ALA A 122 12.06 5.83 3.29
N LEU A 123 11.67 6.39 2.13
CA LEU A 123 10.29 6.67 1.79
C LEU A 123 9.46 5.40 1.60
N PHE A 124 10.07 4.34 1.04
CA PHE A 124 9.42 3.05 0.95
C PHE A 124 9.08 2.50 2.34
N VAL A 125 10.05 2.47 3.26
CA VAL A 125 9.85 1.94 4.62
C VAL A 125 8.76 2.73 5.35
N ARG A 126 8.76 4.06 5.22
CA ARG A 126 7.72 4.91 5.80
C ARG A 126 6.34 4.62 5.21
N THR A 127 6.25 4.40 3.90
CA THR A 127 4.97 4.09 3.23
C THR A 127 4.48 2.70 3.61
N TRP A 128 5.38 1.72 3.76
CA TRP A 128 5.05 0.40 4.32
C TRP A 128 4.47 0.51 5.73
N GLN A 129 5.04 1.33 6.61
CA GLN A 129 4.50 1.58 7.95
C GLN A 129 3.09 2.18 7.91
N HIS A 130 2.83 3.12 7.00
CA HIS A 130 1.49 3.69 6.82
C HIS A 130 0.48 2.64 6.31
N TRP A 131 0.90 1.74 5.41
CA TRP A 131 0.06 0.60 5.02
C TRP A 131 -0.21 -0.34 6.19
N GLN A 132 0.79 -0.65 7.02
CA GLN A 132 0.60 -1.46 8.22
C GLN A 132 -0.48 -0.88 9.15
N GLN A 133 -0.35 0.41 9.49
CA GLN A 133 -1.32 1.13 10.34
C GLN A 133 -2.72 1.18 9.73
N THR A 134 -2.79 1.33 8.40
CA THR A 134 -4.06 1.32 7.65
C THR A 134 -4.72 -0.05 7.74
N LEU A 135 -3.95 -1.14 7.62
CA LEU A 135 -4.47 -2.50 7.75
C LEU A 135 -4.88 -2.84 9.19
N GLU A 136 -4.14 -2.38 10.19
CA GLU A 136 -4.55 -2.51 11.60
C GLU A 136 -5.90 -1.82 11.84
N THR A 137 -6.13 -0.66 11.22
CA THR A 137 -7.43 0.03 11.26
C THR A 137 -8.51 -0.76 10.50
N LEU A 138 -8.19 -1.29 9.31
CA LEU A 138 -9.10 -2.09 8.48
C LEU A 138 -9.57 -3.38 9.19
N PHE A 139 -8.67 -4.04 9.93
CA PHE A 139 -8.97 -5.29 10.61
C PHE A 139 -9.58 -5.10 12.00
N SER A 140 -9.36 -3.94 12.62
CA SER A 140 -10.11 -3.56 13.80
C SER A 140 -11.57 -3.37 13.40
N ALA A 141 -12.53 -3.86 14.18
CA ALA A 141 -13.97 -3.81 13.89
C ALA A 141 -14.54 -2.38 13.97
N GLY A 142 -13.96 -1.47 13.19
CA GLY A 142 -14.14 -0.04 13.23
C GLY A 142 -15.05 0.49 12.14
N ASP A 143 -15.42 1.75 12.32
CA ASP A 143 -16.20 2.55 11.39
C ASP A 143 -15.58 2.60 9.98
N ASN A 144 -16.37 2.24 8.97
CA ASN A 144 -15.98 2.26 7.56
C ASN A 144 -15.48 3.64 7.13
N ALA A 145 -16.06 4.73 7.63
CA ALA A 145 -15.63 6.08 7.27
C ALA A 145 -14.19 6.33 7.72
N THR A 146 -13.82 5.89 8.92
CA THR A 146 -12.45 5.93 9.42
C THR A 146 -11.49 5.11 8.56
N VAL A 147 -11.89 3.89 8.13
CA VAL A 147 -11.08 3.05 7.24
C VAL A 147 -10.84 3.72 5.89
N PHE A 148 -11.89 4.22 5.25
CA PHE A 148 -11.78 4.91 3.96
C PHE A 148 -10.95 6.20 4.06
N ALA A 149 -11.08 6.96 5.16
CA ALA A 149 -10.26 8.14 5.40
C ALA A 149 -8.77 7.78 5.50
N ARG A 150 -8.43 6.68 6.18
CA ARG A 150 -7.04 6.17 6.24
C ARG A 150 -6.53 5.71 4.88
N LEU A 151 -7.36 5.01 4.10
CA LEU A 151 -7.01 4.59 2.74
C LEU A 151 -6.76 5.79 1.83
N GLU A 152 -7.63 6.79 1.85
CA GLU A 152 -7.43 8.02 1.07
C GLU A 152 -6.13 8.71 1.48
N GLN A 153 -5.86 8.81 2.78
CA GLN A 153 -4.63 9.42 3.30
C GLN A 153 -3.38 8.70 2.78
N VAL A 154 -3.28 7.38 2.91
CA VAL A 154 -2.08 6.65 2.49
C VAL A 154 -1.87 6.69 0.98
N ILE A 155 -2.95 6.66 0.18
CA ILE A 155 -2.86 6.73 -1.28
C ILE A 155 -2.43 8.14 -1.72
N ARG A 156 -2.98 9.20 -1.10
CA ARG A 156 -2.59 10.59 -1.38
C ARG A 156 -1.14 10.86 -0.99
N ASP A 157 -0.75 10.43 0.20
CA ASP A 157 0.63 10.54 0.70
C ASP A 157 1.62 9.81 -0.21
N SER A 158 1.20 8.66 -0.76
CA SER A 158 2.00 7.92 -1.73
C SER A 158 2.14 8.71 -3.04
N SER A 159 1.04 9.24 -3.57
CA SER A 159 1.00 10.00 -4.83
C SER A 159 1.89 11.24 -4.81
N GLY A 160 2.01 11.94 -3.68
CA GLY A 160 2.93 13.07 -3.54
C GLY A 160 4.41 12.67 -3.50
N LYS A 161 4.72 11.41 -3.17
CA LYS A 161 6.08 10.90 -2.98
C LYS A 161 6.54 9.97 -4.10
N ILE A 162 5.69 9.58 -5.05
CA ILE A 162 6.16 8.80 -6.21
C ILE A 162 7.09 9.56 -7.17
N PRO A 163 7.10 10.91 -7.26
CA PRO A 163 8.00 11.59 -8.20
C PRO A 163 9.49 11.36 -7.93
N VAL A 164 9.89 11.10 -6.68
CA VAL A 164 11.29 10.75 -6.35
C VAL A 164 11.72 9.40 -6.92
N LEU A 165 10.80 8.63 -7.52
CA LEU A 165 11.10 7.38 -8.21
C LEU A 165 11.54 7.59 -9.67
N GLY A 166 11.53 8.83 -10.17
CA GLY A 166 11.74 9.16 -11.59
C GLY A 166 10.42 9.25 -12.35
N GLU A 167 10.43 8.99 -13.66
CA GLU A 167 9.26 9.09 -14.55
C GLU A 167 8.08 8.17 -14.12
N ALA A 168 7.21 8.67 -13.24
CA ALA A 168 6.18 7.90 -12.52
C ALA A 168 4.74 8.21 -12.92
N ARG A 169 4.51 8.70 -14.15
CA ARG A 169 3.19 9.11 -14.66
C ARG A 169 2.13 8.00 -14.62
N GLU A 170 2.47 6.80 -15.09
CA GLU A 170 1.53 5.67 -15.08
C GLU A 170 1.16 5.22 -13.66
N LEU A 171 2.10 5.34 -12.73
CA LEU A 171 1.86 5.08 -11.32
C LEU A 171 0.95 6.13 -10.70
N TYR A 172 1.13 7.41 -11.05
CA TYR A 172 0.23 8.48 -10.63
C TYR A 172 -1.21 8.17 -11.06
N ARG A 173 -1.44 7.83 -12.34
CA ARG A 173 -2.76 7.46 -12.86
C ARG A 173 -3.38 6.29 -12.11
N ALA A 174 -2.58 5.26 -11.80
CA ALA A 174 -3.05 4.11 -11.05
C ALA A 174 -3.51 4.50 -9.63
N LEU A 175 -2.75 5.36 -8.94
CA LEU A 175 -3.10 5.85 -7.60
C LEU A 175 -4.28 6.82 -7.62
N GLU A 176 -4.38 7.70 -8.62
CA GLU A 176 -5.52 8.59 -8.84
C GLU A 176 -6.81 7.78 -9.06
N GLY A 177 -6.77 6.75 -9.91
CA GLY A 177 -7.91 5.85 -10.11
C GLY A 177 -8.32 5.14 -8.81
N LEU A 178 -7.36 4.80 -7.95
CA LEU A 178 -7.66 4.26 -6.62
C LEU A 178 -8.25 5.30 -5.67
N LEU A 179 -7.81 6.56 -5.70
CA LEU A 179 -8.40 7.65 -4.92
C LEU A 179 -9.85 7.91 -5.31
N VAL A 180 -10.14 7.97 -6.62
CA VAL A 180 -11.50 8.12 -7.14
C VAL A 180 -12.38 6.97 -6.66
N SER A 181 -11.89 5.73 -6.82
CA SER A 181 -12.60 4.54 -6.33
C SER A 181 -12.81 4.56 -4.82
N CYS A 182 -11.83 5.06 -4.05
CA CYS A 182 -11.91 5.16 -2.60
C CYS A 182 -13.02 6.13 -2.16
N ARG A 183 -13.06 7.33 -2.74
CA ARG A 183 -14.09 8.34 -2.45
C ARG A 183 -15.49 7.86 -2.83
N GLN A 184 -15.62 7.24 -4.00
CA GLN A 184 -16.87 6.66 -4.45
C GLN A 184 -17.35 5.58 -3.46
N LYS A 185 -16.49 4.61 -3.12
CA LYS A 185 -16.86 3.53 -2.19
C LYS A 185 -17.12 4.02 -0.77
N ALA A 186 -16.43 5.06 -0.32
CA ALA A 186 -16.73 5.70 0.96
C ALA A 186 -18.15 6.27 0.97
N SER A 187 -18.58 6.94 -0.11
CA SER A 187 -19.94 7.49 -0.22
C SER A 187 -21.03 6.42 -0.34
N GLU A 188 -20.74 5.30 -1.03
CA GLU A 188 -21.67 4.18 -1.19
C GLU A 188 -21.86 3.39 0.12
N ASN A 189 -20.85 3.39 1.01
CA ASN A 189 -20.83 2.59 2.24
C ASN A 189 -20.82 3.47 3.50
N SER A 190 -21.32 4.71 3.40
CA SER A 190 -21.42 5.63 4.54
C SER A 190 -22.58 5.31 5.48
N ALA A 191 -23.53 4.48 5.06
CA ALA A 191 -24.61 3.96 5.91
C ALA A 191 -24.15 2.64 6.57
N GLU A 192 -24.33 2.52 7.89
CA GLU A 192 -23.88 1.36 8.69
C GLU A 192 -24.56 0.02 8.31
N GLU A 193 -25.63 0.04 7.51
CA GLU A 193 -26.46 -1.13 7.19
C GLU A 193 -25.70 -2.26 6.44
N ASP A 194 -24.57 -1.96 5.79
CA ASP A 194 -23.75 -2.98 5.09
C ASP A 194 -22.25 -2.88 5.45
N ALA A 195 -21.96 -3.04 6.75
CA ALA A 195 -20.59 -3.02 7.27
C ALA A 195 -19.64 -3.99 6.54
N LEU A 196 -20.12 -5.18 6.14
CA LEU A 196 -19.29 -6.17 5.45
C LEU A 196 -19.02 -5.81 3.98
N ALA A 197 -19.96 -5.21 3.25
CA ALA A 197 -19.67 -4.72 1.91
C ALA A 197 -18.66 -3.57 1.94
N GLY A 198 -18.78 -2.67 2.92
CA GLY A 198 -17.80 -1.61 3.15
C GLY A 198 -16.40 -2.16 3.43
N TYR A 199 -16.30 -3.17 4.30
CA TYR A 199 -15.05 -3.88 4.55
C TYR A 199 -14.48 -4.52 3.29
N VAL A 200 -15.29 -5.24 2.50
CA VAL A 200 -14.83 -5.87 1.26
C VAL A 200 -14.31 -4.83 0.26
N ALA A 201 -15.02 -3.70 0.12
CA ALA A 201 -14.62 -2.63 -0.78
C ALA A 201 -13.31 -1.95 -0.33
N ALA A 202 -13.20 -1.61 0.95
CA ALA A 202 -11.98 -1.06 1.53
C ALA A 202 -10.78 -2.00 1.37
N THR A 203 -11.02 -3.30 1.56
CA THR A 203 -10.00 -4.34 1.43
C THR A 203 -9.52 -4.51 -0.01
N ASP A 204 -10.41 -4.40 -1.01
CA ASP A 204 -10.04 -4.42 -2.44
C ASP A 204 -9.16 -3.22 -2.79
N ILE A 205 -9.54 -2.02 -2.35
CA ILE A 205 -8.75 -0.79 -2.54
C ILE A 205 -7.36 -0.94 -1.90
N ALA A 206 -7.30 -1.42 -0.66
CA ALA A 206 -6.05 -1.65 0.06
C ALA A 206 -5.16 -2.66 -0.70
N THR A 207 -5.73 -3.78 -1.14
CA THR A 207 -5.03 -4.83 -1.90
C THR A 207 -4.38 -4.24 -3.16
N ARG A 208 -5.16 -3.50 -3.95
CA ARG A 208 -4.68 -2.88 -5.19
C ARG A 208 -3.61 -1.81 -4.92
N GLY A 209 -3.79 -1.00 -3.88
CA GLY A 209 -2.81 0.00 -3.46
C GLY A 209 -1.48 -0.62 -3.03
N ILE A 210 -1.52 -1.67 -2.21
CA ILE A 210 -0.34 -2.41 -1.76
C ILE A 210 0.40 -3.05 -2.94
N ILE A 211 -0.30 -3.72 -3.85
CA ILE A 211 0.33 -4.34 -5.03
C ILE A 211 0.96 -3.30 -5.95
N THR A 212 0.26 -2.18 -6.17
CA THR A 212 0.75 -1.06 -7.00
C THR A 212 2.05 -0.49 -6.41
N PHE A 213 2.05 -0.23 -5.11
CA PHE A 213 3.21 0.26 -4.39
C PHE A 213 4.36 -0.76 -4.36
N GLY A 214 4.08 -2.02 -4.04
CA GLY A 214 5.07 -3.09 -3.96
C GLY A 214 5.72 -3.40 -5.30
N ALA A 215 4.94 -3.46 -6.39
CA ALA A 215 5.46 -3.66 -7.73
C ALA A 215 6.39 -2.52 -8.16
N THR A 216 6.01 -1.28 -7.86
CA THR A 216 6.83 -0.10 -8.14
C THR A 216 8.14 -0.12 -7.36
N ALA A 217 8.06 -0.39 -6.06
CA ALA A 217 9.24 -0.47 -5.22
C ALA A 217 10.19 -1.57 -5.71
N GLU A 218 9.66 -2.72 -6.13
CA GLU A 218 10.45 -3.82 -6.70
C GLU A 218 11.15 -3.42 -8.01
N THR A 219 10.48 -2.70 -8.91
CA THR A 219 11.09 -2.25 -10.17
C THR A 219 12.20 -1.24 -9.93
N VAL A 220 11.99 -0.28 -9.02
CA VAL A 220 12.99 0.71 -8.61
C VAL A 220 14.24 0.02 -8.06
N LEU A 221 14.08 -0.95 -7.16
CA LEU A 221 15.22 -1.72 -6.61
C LEU A 221 16.02 -2.49 -7.64
N ARG A 222 15.35 -2.97 -8.69
CA ARG A 222 15.93 -3.78 -9.75
C ARG A 222 16.45 -2.95 -10.92
N GLY A 223 16.33 -1.61 -10.87
CA GLY A 223 16.69 -0.73 -11.98
C GLY A 223 15.90 -1.04 -13.25
N ARG A 224 14.64 -1.44 -13.11
CA ARG A 224 13.74 -1.76 -14.22
C ARG A 224 12.78 -0.59 -14.48
N PRO A 225 12.22 -0.48 -15.69
CA PRO A 225 11.12 0.44 -15.95
C PRO A 225 9.98 0.22 -14.96
N LEU A 226 9.29 1.31 -14.61
CA LEU A 226 8.11 1.24 -13.77
C LEU A 226 7.00 0.42 -14.43
N PRO A 227 6.17 -0.28 -13.65
CA PRO A 227 5.14 -1.15 -14.20
C PRO A 227 4.05 -0.35 -14.91
N THR A 228 3.62 -0.87 -16.05
CA THR A 228 2.43 -0.39 -16.79
C THR A 228 1.14 -0.79 -16.07
N GLU A 229 0.03 -0.12 -16.39
CA GLU A 229 -1.29 -0.48 -15.87
C GLU A 229 -1.66 -1.95 -16.18
N ALA A 230 -1.28 -2.46 -17.35
CA ALA A 230 -1.53 -3.84 -17.75
C ALA A 230 -0.75 -4.84 -16.87
N GLU A 231 0.51 -4.55 -16.54
CA GLU A 231 1.33 -5.38 -15.65
C GLU A 231 0.79 -5.36 -14.22
N LEU A 232 0.34 -4.20 -13.72
CA LEU A 232 -0.31 -4.09 -12.42
C LEU A 232 -1.60 -4.91 -12.37
N LYS A 233 -2.46 -4.81 -13.40
CA LYS A 233 -3.69 -5.63 -13.51
C LYS A 233 -3.37 -7.12 -13.52
N ASN A 234 -2.34 -7.53 -14.25
CA ASN A 234 -1.92 -8.93 -14.29
C ASN A 234 -1.42 -9.41 -12.92
N ARG A 235 -0.61 -8.62 -12.21
CA ARG A 235 -0.17 -8.95 -10.84
C ARG A 235 -1.34 -9.09 -9.87
N ILE A 236 -2.31 -8.17 -9.91
CA ILE A 236 -3.53 -8.26 -9.08
C ILE A 236 -4.26 -9.57 -9.38
N LYS A 237 -4.42 -9.93 -10.65
CA LYS A 237 -5.05 -11.18 -11.06
C LYS A 237 -4.28 -12.41 -10.55
N GLN A 238 -2.97 -12.42 -10.72
CA GLN A 238 -2.10 -13.52 -10.26
C GLN A 238 -2.20 -13.71 -8.74
N LEU A 239 -2.16 -12.62 -7.97
CA LEU A 239 -2.36 -12.68 -6.52
C LEU A 239 -3.74 -13.30 -6.21
N HIS A 240 -4.81 -12.79 -6.83
CA HIS A 240 -6.16 -13.29 -6.60
C HIS A 240 -6.28 -14.80 -6.88
N THR A 241 -5.71 -15.27 -7.99
CA THR A 241 -5.68 -16.70 -8.32
C THR A 241 -4.91 -17.48 -7.26
N SER A 242 -3.70 -17.06 -6.90
CA SER A 242 -2.88 -17.77 -5.91
C SER A 242 -3.52 -17.85 -4.51
N VAL A 243 -4.26 -16.81 -4.11
CA VAL A 243 -4.99 -16.78 -2.84
C VAL A 243 -6.20 -17.71 -2.90
N THR A 244 -6.97 -17.66 -3.99
CA THR A 244 -8.16 -18.51 -4.19
C THR A 244 -7.78 -19.99 -4.23
N ASP A 245 -6.68 -20.30 -4.90
CA ASP A 245 -6.16 -21.67 -5.05
C ASP A 245 -5.33 -22.14 -3.85
N ARG A 246 -5.19 -21.30 -2.81
CA ARG A 246 -4.39 -21.57 -1.59
C ARG A 246 -2.91 -21.90 -1.87
N THR A 247 -2.35 -21.38 -2.96
CA THR A 247 -0.95 -21.60 -3.34
C THR A 247 -0.02 -20.46 -2.90
N HIS A 248 -0.56 -19.36 -2.38
CA HIS A 248 0.25 -18.22 -1.95
C HIS A 248 1.14 -18.55 -0.72
N PRO A 249 2.42 -18.16 -0.69
CA PRO A 249 3.34 -18.46 0.42
C PRO A 249 2.90 -17.96 1.79
N TRP A 250 2.07 -16.91 1.83
CA TRP A 250 1.47 -16.40 3.07
C TRP A 250 0.72 -17.49 3.86
N PHE A 251 0.08 -18.46 3.20
CA PHE A 251 -0.61 -19.55 3.90
C PHE A 251 0.31 -20.45 4.71
N SER A 252 1.61 -20.50 4.39
CA SER A 252 2.61 -21.24 5.17
C SER A 252 3.03 -20.51 6.45
N THR A 253 2.50 -19.31 6.71
CA THR A 253 2.79 -18.50 7.90
C THR A 253 1.64 -18.41 8.90
N LEU A 254 0.49 -19.00 8.56
CA LEU A 254 -0.71 -19.10 9.40
C LEU A 254 -0.61 -20.26 10.41
#